data_AF-A0A4Q6EWT9-F1
#
_entry.id   AF-A0A4Q6EWT9-F1
#
_cell.length_a   1.000
_cell.length_b   1.000
_cell.length_c   1.000
_cell.angle_alpha   90.00
_cell.angle_beta   90.00
_cell.angle_gamma   90.00
#
_symmetry.space_group_name_H-M   'P 1'
#
loop_
_entity.id
_entity.type
_entity.pdbx_description
1 polymer ?
#
loop_
_entity_poly.entity_id
_entity_poly.type
_entity_poly.pdbx_seq_one_letter_code
_entity_poly.pdbx_strand_id
1 'polypeptide(L)'
;MAAKKKAPAKTTKPKTLRAKPRAMKSPGRAPTQVIGIDLGGTKVLAAMVSASGKVIEERKVPTELGSGWPGLRKQLIEICKELMAEHGLAKAVGIGSAGPLHAPSGTLLDPTNFGWPTAKIAIARELQKALKIPVRLENDAASAVLAEHWKGGAGNDCIVVTLGTGLGVGIMVEGKVIRGSRGLHGETGHILLRPGDRTALCNCGNYGCSEALLSGNHFGFRAAARLKMPDIKAKQVSEMARNGNLPAKALFDEYGTMLGEFIFNLTTMFYPKTVILTGSFAEANPHFLPRAEERLRQLLERRLKTLPIMPEIRISRLGNRAGCLGAAFVALNDEYFAPSPA
;
A
#
# COMPACT_ATOMS: atom_id res chain seq x y z
N MET A 1 71.99 60.55 -10.01
CA MET A 1 71.12 59.52 -10.65
C MET A 1 70.73 58.48 -9.62
N ALA A 2 69.55 57.88 -9.79
CA ALA A 2 68.92 56.81 -9.00
C ALA A 2 68.20 57.21 -7.69
N ALA A 3 66.87 57.15 -7.78
CA ALA A 3 65.89 57.25 -6.71
C ALA A 3 65.85 55.99 -5.83
N LYS A 4 65.51 56.14 -4.54
CA LYS A 4 64.88 55.08 -3.75
C LYS A 4 63.77 55.64 -2.86
N LYS A 5 62.54 55.23 -3.20
CA LYS A 5 61.34 55.37 -2.36
C LYS A 5 61.43 54.39 -1.17
N LYS A 6 61.00 54.82 0.02
CA LYS A 6 60.38 53.95 1.03
C LYS A 6 59.21 54.70 1.67
N ALA A 7 58.03 54.07 1.60
CA ALA A 7 56.74 54.58 2.04
C ALA A 7 56.53 54.37 3.56
N PRO A 8 55.66 55.17 4.22
CA PRO A 8 55.57 55.22 5.67
C PRO A 8 54.56 54.22 6.27
N ALA A 9 54.80 53.87 7.53
CA ALA A 9 54.06 52.90 8.33
C ALA A 9 52.71 53.43 8.83
N LYS A 10 51.75 52.50 8.92
CA LYS A 10 50.34 52.68 9.31
C LYS A 10 50.19 52.88 10.82
N THR A 11 49.27 53.76 11.21
CA THR A 11 48.69 53.83 12.56
C THR A 11 47.21 53.43 12.53
N THR A 12 46.85 52.57 13.48
CA THR A 12 45.55 51.92 13.67
C THR A 12 44.56 52.79 14.45
N LYS A 13 43.27 52.75 14.09
CA LYS A 13 42.15 53.21 14.92
C LYS A 13 41.19 52.06 15.26
N PRO A 14 40.49 52.08 16.43
CA PRO A 14 39.76 50.93 16.97
C PRO A 14 38.36 50.78 16.38
N LYS A 15 37.89 49.54 16.22
CA LYS A 15 36.55 49.17 15.74
C LYS A 15 35.52 49.25 16.87
N THR A 16 34.50 50.08 16.71
CA THR A 16 33.28 50.05 17.53
C THR A 16 32.34 48.93 17.04
N LEU A 17 32.03 47.98 17.92
CA LEU A 17 31.07 46.90 17.71
C LEU A 17 29.63 47.44 17.77
N ARG A 18 28.94 47.53 16.63
CA ARG A 18 27.47 47.68 16.58
C ARG A 18 26.85 46.28 16.60
N ALA A 19 26.11 45.97 17.66
CA ALA A 19 25.30 44.75 17.74
C ALA A 19 24.16 44.80 16.71
N LYS A 20 24.01 43.74 15.92
CA LYS A 20 22.86 43.56 15.01
C LYS A 20 21.61 43.18 15.83
N PRO A 21 20.40 43.66 15.47
CA PRO A 21 19.18 43.26 16.15
C PRO A 21 18.96 41.76 15.97
N ARG A 22 18.69 41.05 17.07
CA ARG A 22 18.37 39.62 17.06
C ARG A 22 16.96 39.47 16.48
N ALA A 23 16.85 38.92 15.27
CA ALA A 23 15.56 38.62 14.66
C ALA A 23 14.77 37.67 15.59
N MET A 24 13.61 38.11 16.06
CA MET A 24 12.63 37.24 16.70
C MET A 24 12.22 36.17 15.69
N LYS A 25 12.56 34.91 15.96
CA LYS A 25 12.00 33.77 15.24
C LYS A 25 10.50 33.78 15.51
N SER A 26 9.70 33.90 14.45
CA SER A 26 8.28 33.55 14.49
C SER A 26 8.11 32.16 15.12
N PRO A 27 7.09 31.92 15.96
CA PRO A 27 6.86 30.59 16.51
C PRO A 27 6.64 29.64 15.33
N GLY A 28 7.61 28.76 15.10
CA GLY A 28 7.54 27.79 14.01
C GLY A 28 6.30 26.94 14.21
N ARG A 29 5.39 26.96 13.24
CA ARG A 29 4.28 26.00 13.18
C ARG A 29 4.88 24.62 13.32
N ALA A 30 4.47 23.86 14.35
CA ALA A 30 4.96 22.50 14.54
C ALA A 30 4.82 21.73 13.21
N PRO A 31 5.82 20.94 12.82
CA PRO A 31 5.76 20.18 11.58
C PRO A 31 4.49 19.32 11.61
N THR A 32 3.70 19.39 10.54
CA THR A 32 2.45 18.63 10.46
C THR A 32 2.77 17.14 10.41
N GLN A 33 2.19 16.37 11.32
CA GLN A 33 2.28 14.91 11.38
C GLN A 33 0.87 14.32 11.39
N VAL A 34 0.74 13.08 10.94
CA VAL A 34 -0.51 12.32 10.90
C VAL A 34 -0.23 10.90 11.35
N ILE A 35 -1.29 10.16 11.68
CA ILE A 35 -1.18 8.72 11.90
C ILE A 35 -1.73 8.00 10.67
N GLY A 36 -0.95 7.09 10.10
CA GLY A 36 -1.42 6.13 9.09
C GLY A 36 -1.60 4.76 9.73
N ILE A 37 -2.70 4.08 9.44
CA ILE A 37 -3.00 2.74 9.94
C ILE A 37 -3.26 1.82 8.76
N ASP A 38 -2.57 0.69 8.69
CA ASP A 38 -2.93 -0.45 7.86
C ASP A 38 -3.64 -1.48 8.74
N LEU A 39 -4.94 -1.63 8.52
CA LEU A 39 -5.84 -2.51 9.25
C LEU A 39 -6.04 -3.81 8.46
N GLY A 40 -5.18 -4.79 8.73
CA GLY A 40 -5.35 -6.15 8.24
C GLY A 40 -6.17 -7.03 9.19
N GLY A 41 -6.68 -8.16 8.67
CA GLY A 41 -7.41 -9.13 9.50
C GLY A 41 -6.55 -9.83 10.56
N THR A 42 -5.23 -9.90 10.36
CA THR A 42 -4.32 -10.56 11.32
C THR A 42 -3.49 -9.58 12.14
N LYS A 43 -3.11 -8.44 11.56
CA LYS A 43 -2.23 -7.45 12.20
C LYS A 43 -2.68 -6.03 11.86
N VAL A 44 -2.47 -5.13 12.80
CA VAL A 44 -2.54 -3.67 12.63
C VAL A 44 -1.12 -3.13 12.57
N LEU A 45 -0.80 -2.34 11.56
CA LEU A 45 0.41 -1.53 11.49
C LEU A 45 0.02 -0.05 11.53
N ALA A 46 0.34 0.63 12.63
CA ALA A 46 0.11 2.07 12.77
C ALA A 46 1.45 2.80 12.81
N ALA A 47 1.52 3.98 12.21
CA ALA A 47 2.71 4.81 12.28
C ALA A 47 2.38 6.29 12.40
N MET A 48 3.16 7.01 13.21
CA MET A 48 3.23 8.47 13.15
C MET A 48 4.12 8.85 11.95
N VAL A 49 3.59 9.69 11.05
CA VAL A 49 4.22 10.04 9.79
C VAL A 49 4.23 11.56 9.63
N SER A 50 5.39 12.12 9.30
CA SER A 50 5.51 13.54 8.98
C SER A 50 4.87 13.91 7.63
N ALA A 51 4.63 15.19 7.38
CA ALA A 51 4.13 15.69 6.10
C ALA A 51 5.01 15.32 4.88
N SER A 52 6.28 14.96 5.08
CA SER A 52 7.18 14.50 4.01
C SER A 52 7.07 13.00 3.69
N GLY A 53 6.29 12.25 4.48
CA GLY A 53 6.19 10.80 4.42
C GLY A 53 7.29 10.06 5.19
N LYS A 54 8.11 10.76 5.96
CA LYS A 54 9.04 10.11 6.91
C LYS A 54 8.25 9.51 8.07
N VAL A 55 8.42 8.20 8.28
CA VAL A 55 7.94 7.48 9.47
C VAL A 55 8.76 7.93 10.68
N ILE A 56 8.07 8.36 11.73
CA ILE A 56 8.66 8.83 12.99
C ILE A 56 8.72 7.66 13.97
N GLU A 57 7.61 6.96 14.13
CA GLU A 57 7.49 5.76 14.95
C GLU A 57 6.44 4.84 14.35
N GLU A 58 6.63 3.52 14.47
CA GLU A 58 5.66 2.51 14.04
C GLU A 58 5.35 1.49 15.16
N ARG A 59 4.12 0.98 15.15
CA ARG A 59 3.61 -0.04 16.07
C ARG A 59 2.95 -1.13 15.24
N LYS A 60 3.35 -2.38 15.50
CA LYS A 60 2.77 -3.55 14.84
C LYS A 60 2.22 -4.50 15.90
N VAL A 61 0.92 -4.70 15.90
CA VAL A 61 0.22 -5.52 16.89
C VAL A 61 -0.72 -6.52 16.19
N PRO A 62 -1.05 -7.66 16.82
CA PRO A 62 -2.14 -8.51 16.35
C PRO A 62 -3.48 -7.76 16.33
N THR A 63 -4.32 -8.02 15.33
CA THR A 63 -5.66 -7.42 15.26
C THR A 63 -6.58 -8.03 16.31
N GLU A 64 -7.21 -7.19 17.13
CA GLU A 64 -8.20 -7.65 18.13
C GLU A 64 -9.56 -7.93 17.45
N LEU A 65 -9.84 -9.22 17.19
CA LEU A 65 -11.12 -9.65 16.59
C LEU A 65 -12.07 -10.33 17.59
N GLY A 66 -11.56 -10.80 18.72
CA GLY A 66 -12.30 -11.65 19.66
C GLY A 66 -13.47 -10.92 20.34
N SER A 67 -13.30 -9.62 20.59
CA SER A 67 -14.35 -8.77 21.17
C SER A 67 -15.17 -7.98 20.13
N GLY A 68 -15.08 -8.36 18.86
CA GLY A 68 -15.75 -7.66 17.78
C GLY A 68 -15.27 -6.21 17.57
N TRP A 69 -16.09 -5.41 16.90
CA TRP A 69 -15.82 -4.00 16.68
C TRP A 69 -15.51 -3.20 17.97
N PRO A 70 -16.20 -3.39 19.11
CA PRO A 70 -15.86 -2.68 20.34
C PRO A 70 -14.40 -2.88 20.78
N GLY A 71 -13.88 -4.11 20.65
CA GLY A 71 -12.49 -4.45 20.97
C GLY A 71 -11.50 -3.77 20.02
N LEU A 72 -11.70 -3.96 18.71
CA LEU A 72 -10.84 -3.32 17.71
C LEU A 72 -10.86 -1.79 17.82
N ARG A 73 -12.03 -1.20 18.03
CA ARG A 73 -12.17 0.25 18.21
C ARG A 73 -11.35 0.75 19.39
N LYS A 74 -11.40 0.05 20.53
CA LYS A 74 -10.60 0.38 21.71
C LYS A 74 -9.10 0.29 21.38
N GLN A 75 -8.67 -0.81 20.77
CA GLN A 75 -7.28 -1.03 20.35
C GLN A 75 -6.78 0.11 19.44
N LEU A 76 -7.54 0.49 18.41
CA LEU A 76 -7.16 1.57 17.49
C LEU A 76 -7.04 2.93 18.20
N ILE A 77 -7.95 3.22 19.14
CA ILE A 77 -7.91 4.46 19.94
C ILE A 77 -6.67 4.50 20.83
N GLU A 78 -6.35 3.40 21.50
CA GLU A 78 -5.19 3.30 22.39
C GLU A 78 -3.88 3.52 21.63
N ILE A 79 -3.69 2.79 20.51
CA ILE A 79 -2.51 2.96 19.65
C ILE A 79 -2.35 4.42 19.19
N CYS A 80 -3.44 5.08 18.78
CA CYS A 80 -3.38 6.47 18.35
C CYS A 80 -2.99 7.41 19.50
N LYS A 81 -3.56 7.21 20.68
CA LYS A 81 -3.28 8.04 21.86
C LYS A 81 -1.84 7.87 22.34
N GLU A 82 -1.33 6.65 22.36
CA GLU A 82 0.06 6.34 22.70
C GLU A 82 1.03 7.04 21.75
N LEU A 83 0.84 6.88 20.43
CA LEU A 83 1.66 7.56 19.43
C LEU A 83 1.63 9.10 19.58
N MET A 84 0.46 9.68 19.89
CA MET A 84 0.35 11.13 20.11
C MET A 84 0.99 11.59 21.42
N ALA A 85 0.92 10.78 22.48
CA ALA A 85 1.54 11.09 23.77
C ALA A 85 3.07 11.09 23.67
N GLU A 86 3.64 10.15 22.91
CA GLU A 86 5.08 9.98 22.76
C GLU A 86 5.71 10.95 21.73
N HIS A 87 5.00 11.22 20.62
CA HIS A 87 5.58 11.92 19.46
C HIS A 87 4.91 13.25 19.09
N GLY A 88 3.89 13.66 19.85
CA GLY A 88 3.15 14.91 19.67
C GLY A 88 1.84 14.75 18.89
N LEU A 89 1.10 15.86 18.79
CA LEU A 89 -0.25 15.84 18.21
C LEU A 89 -0.24 15.50 16.72
N ALA A 90 -1.10 14.54 16.34
CA ALA A 90 -1.43 14.27 14.95
C ALA A 90 -2.52 15.23 14.45
N LYS A 91 -2.38 15.73 13.22
CA LYS A 91 -3.42 16.53 12.54
C LYS A 91 -4.65 15.70 12.21
N ALA A 92 -4.46 14.44 11.83
CA ALA A 92 -5.51 13.52 11.39
C ALA A 92 -5.02 12.06 11.48
N VAL A 93 -5.96 11.12 11.40
CA VAL A 93 -5.71 9.69 11.24
C VAL A 93 -6.24 9.22 9.89
N GLY A 94 -5.45 8.44 9.17
CA GLY A 94 -5.89 7.72 7.99
C GLY A 94 -5.82 6.22 8.25
N ILE A 95 -6.77 5.49 7.68
CA ILE A 95 -6.88 4.04 7.85
C ILE A 95 -7.03 3.41 6.46
N GLY A 96 -6.10 2.55 6.08
CA GLY A 96 -6.25 1.58 5.00
C GLY A 96 -6.86 0.30 5.58
N SER A 97 -7.96 -0.18 5.02
CA SER A 97 -8.63 -1.40 5.50
C SER A 97 -9.03 -2.29 4.34
N ALA A 98 -9.07 -3.59 4.59
CA ALA A 98 -9.74 -4.53 3.69
C ALA A 98 -11.20 -4.11 3.48
N GLY A 99 -11.68 -4.25 2.25
CA GLY A 99 -13.05 -3.96 1.85
C GLY A 99 -14.05 -5.08 2.17
N PRO A 100 -15.31 -4.94 1.73
CA PRO A 100 -15.83 -3.78 1.00
C PRO A 100 -16.02 -2.56 1.93
N LEU A 101 -15.84 -1.35 1.40
CA LEU A 101 -16.04 -0.11 2.17
C LEU A 101 -16.49 1.06 1.30
N HIS A 102 -17.18 2.00 1.93
CA HIS A 102 -17.48 3.32 1.36
C HIS A 102 -16.48 4.34 1.92
N ALA A 103 -15.39 4.57 1.17
CA ALA A 103 -14.29 5.42 1.61
C ALA A 103 -14.73 6.87 1.93
N PRO A 104 -15.55 7.54 1.10
CA PRO A 104 -15.93 8.93 1.36
C PRO A 104 -16.69 9.14 2.68
N SER A 105 -17.50 8.16 3.12
CA SER A 105 -18.21 8.24 4.41
C SER A 105 -17.43 7.63 5.58
N GLY A 106 -16.30 6.99 5.29
CA GLY A 106 -15.51 6.28 6.29
C GLY A 106 -16.20 5.08 6.92
N THR A 107 -16.94 4.33 6.11
CA THR A 107 -17.78 3.21 6.56
C THR A 107 -17.32 1.90 5.95
N LEU A 108 -17.00 0.92 6.79
CA LEU A 108 -16.81 -0.47 6.39
C LEU A 108 -18.18 -1.10 6.12
N LEU A 109 -18.31 -1.83 5.02
CA LEU A 109 -19.54 -2.49 4.59
C LEU A 109 -19.33 -3.99 4.66
N ASP A 110 -20.32 -4.74 5.14
CA ASP A 110 -20.29 -6.20 5.22
C ASP A 110 -18.88 -6.78 5.50
N PRO A 111 -18.34 -6.57 6.72
CA PRO A 111 -16.95 -6.81 7.07
C PRO A 111 -16.66 -8.30 7.22
N THR A 112 -16.91 -9.09 6.18
CA THR A 112 -16.73 -10.55 6.12
C THR A 112 -15.30 -10.94 6.44
N ASN A 113 -14.32 -10.11 6.04
CA ASN A 113 -12.91 -10.25 6.39
C ASN A 113 -12.62 -10.22 7.91
N PHE A 114 -13.55 -9.70 8.72
CA PHE A 114 -13.47 -9.64 10.18
C PHE A 114 -14.41 -10.65 10.87
N GLY A 115 -15.30 -11.31 10.12
CA GLY A 115 -16.21 -12.35 10.64
C GLY A 115 -17.34 -11.82 11.53
N TRP A 116 -17.68 -10.53 11.44
CA TRP A 116 -18.68 -9.92 12.30
C TRP A 116 -20.06 -9.88 11.64
N PRO A 117 -21.15 -10.24 12.35
CA PRO A 117 -22.50 -10.27 11.79
C PRO A 117 -23.13 -8.87 11.75
N THR A 118 -22.56 -7.96 10.97
CA THR A 118 -23.07 -6.58 10.81
C THR A 118 -23.00 -6.12 9.37
N ALA A 119 -23.99 -5.36 8.91
CA ALA A 119 -23.99 -4.81 7.56
C ALA A 119 -23.04 -3.62 7.38
N LYS A 120 -22.74 -2.86 8.45
CA LYS A 120 -21.90 -1.66 8.35
C LYS A 120 -21.31 -1.21 9.68
N ILE A 121 -20.12 -0.61 9.62
CA ILE A 121 -19.43 0.02 10.75
C ILE A 121 -18.88 1.38 10.31
N ALA A 122 -19.30 2.46 10.98
CA ALA A 122 -18.84 3.81 10.69
C ALA A 122 -17.50 4.13 11.37
N ILE A 123 -16.45 3.38 10.99
CA ILE A 123 -15.11 3.40 11.60
C ILE A 123 -14.60 4.82 11.79
N ALA A 124 -14.60 5.63 10.72
CA ALA A 124 -14.05 6.98 10.77
C ALA A 124 -14.80 7.86 11.78
N ARG A 125 -16.14 7.84 11.74
CA ARG A 125 -16.98 8.65 12.63
C ARG A 125 -16.80 8.27 14.10
N GLU A 126 -16.72 6.99 14.40
CA GLU A 126 -16.57 6.52 15.78
C GLU A 126 -15.19 6.85 16.34
N LEU A 127 -14.13 6.64 15.56
CA LEU A 127 -12.77 7.00 15.97
C LEU A 127 -12.60 8.52 16.08
N GLN A 128 -13.16 9.31 15.15
CA GLN A 128 -13.14 10.77 15.22
C GLN A 128 -13.81 11.31 16.49
N LYS A 129 -14.94 10.72 16.91
CA LYS A 129 -15.61 11.10 18.17
C LYS A 129 -14.71 10.87 19.39
N ALA A 130 -13.90 9.82 19.38
CA ALA A 130 -13.02 9.46 20.50
C ALA A 130 -11.69 10.22 20.49
N LEU A 131 -11.10 10.44 19.31
CA LEU A 131 -9.79 11.07 19.13
C LEU A 131 -9.86 12.59 18.99
N LYS A 132 -11.04 13.15 18.68
CA LYS A 132 -11.28 14.59 18.48
C LYS A 132 -10.44 15.23 17.36
N ILE A 133 -9.93 14.40 16.44
CA ILE A 133 -9.24 14.81 15.20
C ILE A 133 -9.88 14.09 14.00
N PRO A 134 -9.76 14.64 12.78
CA PRO A 134 -10.28 14.00 11.58
C PRO A 134 -9.77 12.57 11.42
N VAL A 135 -10.67 11.67 11.03
CA VAL A 135 -10.34 10.29 10.67
C VAL A 135 -10.84 10.00 9.25
N ARG A 136 -10.00 9.40 8.42
CA ARG A 136 -10.33 9.05 7.03
C ARG A 136 -10.07 7.56 6.81
N LEU A 137 -10.92 6.94 5.99
CA LEU A 137 -10.83 5.53 5.65
C LEU A 137 -10.59 5.39 4.15
N GLU A 138 -9.73 4.45 3.79
CA GLU A 138 -9.48 4.05 2.42
C GLU A 138 -9.33 2.53 2.33
N ASN A 139 -9.53 1.96 1.13
CA ASN A 139 -9.16 0.58 0.89
C ASN A 139 -7.64 0.37 1.02
N ASP A 140 -7.22 -0.78 1.52
CA ASP A 140 -5.81 -1.15 1.72
C ASP A 140 -5.00 -1.16 0.41
N ALA A 141 -5.53 -1.76 -0.67
CA ALA A 141 -4.87 -1.79 -1.96
C ALA A 141 -4.84 -0.39 -2.61
N ALA A 142 -5.92 0.39 -2.50
CA ALA A 142 -5.93 1.80 -2.87
C ALA A 142 -4.90 2.63 -2.08
N SER A 143 -4.78 2.40 -0.78
CA SER A 143 -3.76 3.01 0.07
C SER A 143 -2.36 2.64 -0.42
N ALA A 144 -2.12 1.37 -0.75
CA ALA A 144 -0.83 0.95 -1.30
C ALA A 144 -0.48 1.70 -2.60
N VAL A 145 -1.45 1.94 -3.49
CA VAL A 145 -1.23 2.77 -4.69
C VAL A 145 -0.87 4.20 -4.34
N LEU A 146 -1.58 4.83 -3.40
CA LEU A 146 -1.27 6.19 -2.97
C LEU A 146 0.14 6.29 -2.39
N ALA A 147 0.58 5.29 -1.64
CA ALA A 147 1.94 5.23 -1.12
C ALA A 147 2.97 5.10 -2.23
N GLU A 148 2.73 4.22 -3.20
CA GLU A 148 3.61 4.02 -4.34
C GLU A 148 3.67 5.24 -5.27
N HIS A 149 2.56 5.95 -5.45
CA HIS A 149 2.50 7.23 -6.12
C HIS A 149 3.33 8.29 -5.37
N TRP A 150 3.11 8.43 -4.05
CA TRP A 150 3.71 9.49 -3.25
C TRP A 150 5.19 9.27 -2.92
N LYS A 151 5.55 8.04 -2.51
CA LYS A 151 6.88 7.68 -2.00
C LYS A 151 7.59 6.61 -2.81
N GLY A 152 6.85 5.83 -3.60
CA GLY A 152 7.41 4.73 -4.40
C GLY A 152 7.86 5.12 -5.81
N GLY A 153 7.49 6.32 -6.29
CA GLY A 153 7.82 6.79 -7.64
C GLY A 153 7.04 6.09 -8.76
N ALA A 154 5.82 5.62 -8.48
CA ALA A 154 4.98 4.92 -9.46
C ALA A 154 4.38 5.83 -10.54
N GLY A 155 4.44 7.15 -10.36
CA GLY A 155 3.79 8.11 -11.24
C GLY A 155 2.28 8.16 -11.03
N ASN A 156 1.57 8.63 -12.05
CA ASN A 156 0.13 8.95 -11.97
C ASN A 156 -0.78 7.86 -12.55
N ASP A 157 -0.22 6.91 -13.30
CA ASP A 157 -0.95 5.89 -14.04
C ASP A 157 -0.36 4.53 -13.65
N CYS A 158 -0.80 4.00 -12.51
CA CYS A 158 -0.21 2.82 -11.92
C CYS A 158 -1.24 1.90 -11.28
N ILE A 159 -0.86 0.62 -11.23
CA ILE A 159 -1.63 -0.42 -10.57
C ILE A 159 -0.75 -1.05 -9.50
N VAL A 160 -1.29 -1.24 -8.30
CA VAL A 160 -0.64 -2.04 -7.26
C VAL A 160 -1.44 -3.32 -7.07
N VAL A 161 -0.78 -4.47 -7.19
CA VAL A 161 -1.33 -5.80 -6.88
C VAL A 161 -0.74 -6.25 -5.55
N THR A 162 -1.59 -6.46 -4.55
CA THR A 162 -1.20 -6.98 -3.24
C THR A 162 -1.29 -8.51 -3.26
N LEU A 163 -0.15 -9.18 -3.12
CA LEU A 163 0.01 -10.63 -3.08
C LEU A 163 0.35 -11.06 -1.65
N GLY A 164 -0.69 -11.32 -0.86
CA GLY A 164 -0.56 -11.70 0.55
C GLY A 164 -1.38 -12.93 0.88
N THR A 165 -2.05 -12.90 2.03
CA THR A 165 -3.07 -13.89 2.41
C THR A 165 -4.19 -13.95 1.37
N GLY A 166 -4.64 -12.78 0.89
CA GLY A 166 -5.58 -12.60 -0.21
C GLY A 166 -4.94 -11.94 -1.44
N LEU A 167 -5.79 -11.45 -2.35
CA LEU A 167 -5.38 -10.64 -3.50
C LEU A 167 -6.22 -9.36 -3.59
N GLY A 168 -5.56 -8.22 -3.46
CA GLY A 168 -6.16 -6.90 -3.67
C GLY A 168 -5.52 -6.17 -4.83
N VAL A 169 -6.25 -5.24 -5.44
CA VAL A 169 -5.71 -4.37 -6.48
C VAL A 169 -6.19 -2.94 -6.27
N GLY A 170 -5.24 -2.03 -6.19
CA GLY A 170 -5.52 -0.61 -6.30
C GLY A 170 -5.16 -0.13 -7.71
N ILE A 171 -5.93 0.82 -8.23
CA ILE A 171 -5.76 1.38 -9.57
C ILE A 171 -5.77 2.88 -9.47
N MET A 172 -4.78 3.53 -10.08
CA MET A 172 -4.70 4.97 -10.21
C MET A 172 -4.54 5.35 -11.68
N VAL A 173 -5.33 6.32 -12.12
CA VAL A 173 -5.30 6.91 -13.46
C VAL A 173 -5.30 8.42 -13.29
N GLU A 174 -4.40 9.11 -13.99
CA GLU A 174 -4.25 10.57 -13.91
C GLU A 174 -4.11 11.10 -12.47
N GLY A 175 -3.42 10.34 -11.61
CA GLY A 175 -3.17 10.71 -10.22
C GLY A 175 -4.37 10.51 -9.30
N LYS A 176 -5.46 9.92 -9.79
CA LYS A 176 -6.69 9.65 -9.02
C LYS A 176 -6.90 8.16 -8.84
N VAL A 177 -7.15 7.74 -7.61
CA VAL A 177 -7.59 6.36 -7.32
C VAL A 177 -8.95 6.13 -7.96
N ILE A 178 -9.04 5.07 -8.76
CA ILE A 178 -10.29 4.64 -9.38
C ILE A 178 -11.20 4.02 -8.32
N ARG A 179 -12.40 4.59 -8.21
CA ARG A 179 -13.51 4.04 -7.44
C ARG A 179 -14.71 3.91 -8.34
N GLY A 180 -15.44 2.82 -8.19
CA GLY A 180 -16.71 2.59 -8.85
C GLY A 180 -17.82 3.47 -8.29
N SER A 181 -19.03 3.24 -8.79
CA SER A 181 -20.24 3.89 -8.29
C SER A 181 -20.36 3.70 -6.77
N ARG A 182 -20.87 4.71 -6.07
CA ARG A 182 -21.00 4.69 -4.59
C ARG A 182 -19.65 4.58 -3.87
N GLY A 183 -18.55 5.07 -4.45
CA GLY A 183 -17.26 5.15 -3.76
C GLY A 183 -16.64 3.80 -3.38
N LEU A 184 -17.09 2.70 -4.00
CA LEU A 184 -16.56 1.35 -3.80
C LEU A 184 -15.30 1.14 -4.65
N HIS A 185 -14.40 0.27 -4.21
CA HIS A 185 -13.23 -0.12 -5.00
C HIS A 185 -13.57 -1.29 -5.91
N GLY A 186 -12.82 -1.44 -7.00
CA GLY A 186 -12.94 -2.61 -7.87
C GLY A 186 -12.36 -3.85 -7.18
N GLU A 187 -13.19 -4.85 -6.92
CA GLU A 187 -12.78 -6.12 -6.29
C GLU A 187 -12.22 -7.10 -7.34
N THR A 188 -11.09 -6.76 -7.94
CA THR A 188 -10.51 -7.55 -9.04
C THR A 188 -10.06 -8.96 -8.61
N GLY A 189 -9.84 -9.17 -7.31
CA GLY A 189 -9.62 -10.50 -6.73
C GLY A 189 -10.78 -11.46 -6.99
N HIS A 190 -12.00 -10.95 -7.18
CA HIS A 190 -13.18 -11.76 -7.46
C HIS A 190 -13.52 -11.89 -8.95
N ILE A 191 -12.73 -11.31 -9.86
CA ILE A 191 -12.86 -11.60 -11.29
C ILE A 191 -12.59 -13.07 -11.53
N LEU A 192 -13.47 -13.73 -12.29
CA LEU A 192 -13.33 -15.12 -12.69
C LEU A 192 -12.23 -15.27 -13.75
N LEU A 193 -11.01 -15.58 -13.31
CA LEU A 193 -9.85 -15.81 -14.19
C LEU A 193 -9.85 -17.22 -14.78
N ARG A 194 -10.45 -18.19 -14.06
CA ARG A 194 -10.70 -19.57 -14.52
C ARG A 194 -12.11 -20.03 -14.14
N PRO A 195 -13.16 -19.51 -14.79
CA PRO A 195 -14.54 -19.84 -14.43
C PRO A 195 -14.77 -21.36 -14.32
N GLY A 196 -15.34 -21.81 -13.20
CA GLY A 196 -15.69 -23.22 -12.99
C GLY A 196 -14.56 -24.13 -12.51
N ASP A 197 -13.35 -23.61 -12.27
CA ASP A 197 -12.26 -24.38 -11.68
C ASP A 197 -12.60 -24.78 -10.23
N ARG A 198 -13.00 -26.04 -10.04
CA ARG A 198 -13.41 -26.60 -8.74
C ARG A 198 -12.28 -26.68 -7.73
N THR A 199 -11.02 -26.54 -8.16
CA THR A 199 -9.85 -26.51 -7.28
C THR A 199 -9.56 -25.12 -6.72
N ALA A 200 -10.22 -24.08 -7.27
CA ALA A 200 -10.04 -22.68 -6.92
C ALA A 200 -11.31 -22.10 -6.27
N LEU A 201 -11.76 -22.71 -5.17
CA LEU A 201 -12.85 -22.18 -4.34
C LEU A 201 -12.40 -20.89 -3.64
N CYS A 202 -13.09 -19.79 -3.88
CA CYS A 202 -12.85 -18.51 -3.21
C CYS A 202 -13.71 -18.38 -1.94
N ASN A 203 -13.24 -17.57 -0.99
CA ASN A 203 -14.01 -17.24 0.22
C ASN A 203 -15.34 -16.53 -0.09
N CYS A 204 -15.49 -15.90 -1.26
CA CYS A 204 -16.77 -15.33 -1.71
C CYS A 204 -17.80 -16.38 -2.17
N GLY A 205 -17.43 -17.67 -2.19
CA GLY A 205 -18.28 -18.80 -2.59
C GLY A 205 -18.20 -19.19 -4.07
N ASN A 206 -17.57 -18.36 -4.91
CA ASN A 206 -17.37 -18.65 -6.32
C ASN A 206 -16.15 -19.55 -6.58
N TYR A 207 -16.10 -20.16 -7.77
CA TYR A 207 -14.99 -20.96 -8.25
C TYR A 207 -14.24 -20.26 -9.38
N GLY A 208 -12.91 -20.18 -9.27
CA GLY A 208 -12.06 -19.62 -10.31
C GLY A 208 -11.77 -18.12 -10.21
N CYS A 209 -12.04 -17.50 -9.06
CA CYS A 209 -11.66 -16.12 -8.79
C CYS A 209 -10.15 -15.94 -8.84
N SER A 210 -9.69 -14.76 -9.26
CA SER A 210 -8.27 -14.40 -9.33
C SER A 210 -7.57 -14.59 -7.97
N GLU A 211 -8.22 -14.21 -6.86
CA GLU A 211 -7.71 -14.44 -5.51
C GLU A 211 -7.50 -15.92 -5.19
N ALA A 212 -8.43 -16.78 -5.61
CA ALA A 212 -8.33 -18.22 -5.38
C ALA A 212 -7.21 -18.90 -6.18
N LEU A 213 -6.61 -18.17 -7.13
CA LEU A 213 -5.52 -18.64 -7.99
C LEU A 213 -4.19 -17.95 -7.69
N LEU A 214 -4.21 -16.71 -7.19
CA LEU A 214 -3.03 -15.84 -7.12
C LEU A 214 -2.69 -15.35 -5.70
N SER A 215 -3.53 -15.61 -4.70
CA SER A 215 -3.17 -15.35 -3.30
C SER A 215 -2.20 -16.39 -2.74
N GLY A 216 -1.43 -15.99 -1.72
CA GLY A 216 -0.48 -16.86 -1.05
C GLY A 216 -1.13 -18.02 -0.31
N ASN A 217 -2.32 -17.83 0.28
CA ASN A 217 -3.08 -18.91 0.92
C ASN A 217 -3.43 -20.03 -0.07
N HIS A 218 -4.00 -19.66 -1.23
CA HIS A 218 -4.43 -20.64 -2.22
C HIS A 218 -3.24 -21.27 -2.98
N PHE A 219 -2.12 -20.54 -3.11
CA PHE A 219 -0.87 -21.17 -3.52
C PHE A 219 -0.44 -22.26 -2.54
N GLY A 220 -0.50 -21.98 -1.23
CA GLY A 220 -0.19 -22.95 -0.18
C GLY A 220 -1.04 -24.22 -0.26
N PHE A 221 -2.35 -24.10 -0.46
CA PHE A 221 -3.25 -25.26 -0.61
C PHE A 221 -2.92 -26.12 -1.83
N ARG A 222 -2.69 -25.49 -2.99
CA ARG A 222 -2.30 -26.22 -4.20
C ARG A 222 -0.93 -26.87 -4.06
N ALA A 223 0.01 -26.19 -3.40
CA ALA A 223 1.32 -26.75 -3.11
C ALA A 223 1.24 -27.95 -2.17
N ALA A 224 0.44 -27.86 -1.11
CA ALA A 224 0.24 -28.96 -0.17
C ALA A 224 -0.30 -30.22 -0.87
N ALA A 225 -1.31 -30.05 -1.74
CA ALA A 225 -1.87 -31.14 -2.53
C ALA A 225 -0.87 -31.73 -3.52
N ARG A 226 -0.18 -30.88 -4.30
CA ARG A 226 0.75 -31.33 -5.36
C ARG A 226 2.01 -31.99 -4.78
N LEU A 227 2.53 -31.47 -3.68
CA LEU A 227 3.75 -31.96 -3.04
C LEU A 227 3.47 -33.06 -2.01
N LYS A 228 2.20 -33.35 -1.71
CA LYS A 228 1.77 -34.28 -0.66
C LYS A 228 2.37 -33.92 0.71
N MET A 229 2.46 -32.62 0.99
CA MET A 229 3.02 -32.06 2.21
C MET A 229 1.98 -31.16 2.87
N PRO A 230 1.22 -31.66 3.87
CA PRO A 230 0.29 -30.82 4.60
C PRO A 230 1.04 -29.64 5.25
N ASP A 231 0.36 -28.50 5.37
CA ASP A 231 0.85 -27.27 6.01
C ASP A 231 2.09 -26.60 5.38
N ILE A 232 2.51 -27.02 4.18
CA ILE A 232 3.65 -26.40 3.50
C ILE A 232 3.39 -24.91 3.23
N LYS A 233 4.37 -24.07 3.60
CA LYS A 233 4.33 -22.62 3.38
C LYS A 233 5.04 -22.25 2.08
N ALA A 234 4.63 -21.15 1.46
CA ALA A 234 5.21 -20.64 0.21
C ALA A 234 6.75 -20.51 0.27
N LYS A 235 7.30 -20.16 1.43
CA LYS A 235 8.75 -20.08 1.65
C LYS A 235 9.45 -21.45 1.48
N GLN A 236 8.86 -22.52 2.02
CA GLN A 236 9.39 -23.88 1.86
C GLN A 236 9.29 -24.34 0.40
N VAL A 237 8.18 -24.03 -0.28
CA VAL A 237 8.03 -24.31 -1.73
C VAL A 237 9.10 -23.57 -2.53
N SER A 238 9.40 -22.32 -2.17
CA SER A 238 10.48 -21.52 -2.79
C SER A 238 11.85 -22.17 -2.59
N GLU A 239 12.15 -22.63 -1.38
CA GLU A 239 13.40 -23.35 -1.08
C GLU A 239 13.53 -24.65 -1.89
N MET A 240 12.45 -25.44 -1.98
CA MET A 240 12.40 -26.63 -2.82
C MET A 240 12.66 -26.30 -4.30
N ALA A 241 12.03 -25.25 -4.82
CA ALA A 241 12.22 -24.81 -6.20
C ALA A 241 13.67 -24.35 -6.46
N ARG A 242 14.29 -23.62 -5.53
CA ARG A 242 15.73 -23.25 -5.60
C ARG A 242 16.62 -24.49 -5.64
N ASN A 243 16.29 -25.50 -4.85
CA ASN A 243 17.03 -26.77 -4.78
C ASN A 243 16.72 -27.74 -5.94
N GLY A 244 16.02 -27.28 -6.99
CA GLY A 244 15.81 -28.07 -8.20
C GLY A 244 14.58 -28.96 -8.21
N ASN A 245 13.73 -28.93 -7.16
CA ASN A 245 12.51 -29.74 -7.12
C ASN A 245 11.55 -29.37 -8.26
N LEU A 246 11.34 -30.29 -9.21
CA LEU A 246 10.55 -30.04 -10.41
C LEU A 246 9.07 -29.73 -10.12
N PRO A 247 8.37 -30.48 -9.24
CA PRO A 247 7.01 -30.12 -8.85
C PRO A 247 6.87 -28.71 -8.26
N ALA A 248 7.81 -28.28 -7.42
CA ALA A 248 7.80 -26.93 -6.85
C ALA A 248 8.03 -25.86 -7.91
N LYS A 249 8.94 -26.09 -8.86
CA LYS A 249 9.14 -25.19 -10.02
C LYS A 249 7.89 -25.08 -10.89
N ALA A 250 7.24 -26.22 -11.17
CA ALA A 250 6.01 -26.25 -11.97
C ALA A 250 4.88 -25.44 -11.31
N LEU A 251 4.73 -25.50 -9.98
CA LEU A 251 3.74 -24.66 -9.27
C LEU A 251 3.98 -23.16 -9.48
N PHE A 252 5.23 -22.70 -9.46
CA PHE A 252 5.54 -21.31 -9.72
C PHE A 252 5.40 -20.91 -11.19
N ASP A 253 5.68 -21.83 -12.12
CA ASP A 253 5.47 -21.59 -13.56
C ASP A 253 3.98 -21.46 -13.90
N GLU A 254 3.15 -22.36 -13.35
CA GLU A 254 1.69 -22.28 -13.42
C GLU A 254 1.18 -20.95 -12.83
N TYR A 255 1.69 -20.57 -11.64
CA TYR A 255 1.36 -19.31 -10.99
C TYR A 255 1.76 -18.10 -11.84
N GLY A 256 2.99 -18.06 -12.35
CA GLY A 256 3.49 -16.98 -13.20
C GLY A 256 2.66 -16.82 -14.47
N THR A 257 2.27 -17.92 -15.10
CA THR A 257 1.39 -17.90 -16.27
C THR A 257 0.05 -17.24 -15.96
N MET A 258 -0.60 -17.62 -14.86
CA MET A 258 -1.88 -17.00 -14.45
C MET A 258 -1.72 -15.53 -14.04
N LEU A 259 -0.61 -15.18 -13.38
CA LEU A 259 -0.33 -13.80 -13.02
C LEU A 259 -0.14 -12.92 -14.26
N GLY A 260 0.58 -13.40 -15.28
CA GLY A 260 0.76 -12.68 -16.54
C GLY A 260 -0.56 -12.43 -17.27
N GLU A 261 -1.48 -13.39 -17.25
CA GLU A 261 -2.84 -13.22 -17.79
C GLU A 261 -3.69 -12.26 -16.98
N PHE A 262 -3.60 -12.32 -15.65
CA PHE A 262 -4.29 -11.37 -14.77
C PHE A 262 -3.80 -9.94 -15.01
N ILE A 263 -2.48 -9.73 -15.09
CA ILE A 263 -1.90 -8.42 -15.42
C ILE A 263 -2.29 -7.99 -16.84
N PHE A 264 -2.39 -8.91 -17.82
CA PHE A 264 -2.88 -8.58 -19.16
C PHE A 264 -4.31 -8.03 -19.12
N ASN A 265 -5.20 -8.65 -18.35
CA ASN A 265 -6.58 -8.16 -18.19
C ASN A 265 -6.60 -6.74 -17.59
N LEU A 266 -5.80 -6.48 -16.55
CA LEU A 266 -5.69 -5.14 -15.98
C LEU A 266 -5.06 -4.13 -16.95
N THR A 267 -4.02 -4.54 -17.67
CA THR A 267 -3.30 -3.70 -18.63
C THR A 267 -4.21 -3.27 -19.77
N THR A 268 -5.04 -4.18 -20.29
CA THR A 268 -5.93 -3.87 -21.41
C THR A 268 -7.14 -3.01 -21.02
N MET A 269 -7.49 -2.98 -19.72
CA MET A 269 -8.54 -2.09 -19.20
C MET A 269 -8.03 -0.67 -18.90
N PHE A 270 -6.81 -0.54 -18.38
CA PHE A 270 -6.34 0.72 -17.81
C PHE A 270 -5.06 1.30 -18.44
N TYR A 271 -4.34 0.51 -19.25
CA TYR A 271 -3.04 0.87 -19.85
C TYR A 271 -2.10 1.60 -18.88
N PRO A 272 -1.77 1.01 -17.72
CA PRO A 272 -0.91 1.65 -16.75
C PRO A 272 0.51 1.79 -17.29
N LYS A 273 1.25 2.77 -16.80
CA LYS A 273 2.70 2.88 -17.04
C LYS A 273 3.47 1.87 -16.19
N THR A 274 2.98 1.61 -14.97
CA THR A 274 3.66 0.74 -14.01
C THR A 274 2.66 -0.19 -13.31
N VAL A 275 3.03 -1.46 -13.17
CA VAL A 275 2.37 -2.45 -12.33
C VAL A 275 3.32 -2.83 -11.20
N ILE A 276 2.89 -2.65 -9.96
CA ILE A 276 3.71 -2.90 -8.78
C ILE A 276 3.13 -4.08 -8.01
N LEU A 277 3.97 -5.07 -7.73
CA LEU A 277 3.61 -6.21 -6.89
C LEU A 277 4.12 -5.95 -5.47
N THR A 278 3.25 -6.14 -4.47
CA THR A 278 3.60 -5.99 -3.05
C THR A 278 3.00 -7.12 -2.22
N GLY A 279 3.28 -7.16 -0.93
CA GLY A 279 2.82 -8.20 -0.01
C GLY A 279 3.82 -9.34 0.16
N SER A 280 3.59 -10.15 1.20
CA SER A 280 4.54 -11.18 1.63
C SER A 280 4.78 -12.28 0.59
N PHE A 281 3.79 -12.60 -0.26
CA PHE A 281 3.95 -13.61 -1.31
C PHE A 281 4.81 -13.08 -2.47
N ALA A 282 4.86 -11.75 -2.68
CA ALA A 282 5.71 -11.14 -3.71
C ALA A 282 7.22 -11.37 -3.47
N GLU A 283 7.65 -11.75 -2.27
CA GLU A 283 9.03 -12.13 -1.98
C GLU A 283 9.50 -13.36 -2.78
N ALA A 284 8.56 -14.22 -3.23
CA ALA A 284 8.85 -15.36 -4.10
C ALA A 284 9.00 -14.99 -5.59
N ASN A 285 9.01 -13.70 -5.94
CA ASN A 285 9.04 -13.21 -7.32
C ASN A 285 10.12 -13.84 -8.22
N PRO A 286 11.35 -14.19 -7.78
CA PRO A 286 12.32 -14.78 -8.70
C PRO A 286 11.84 -16.10 -9.32
N HIS A 287 10.88 -16.76 -8.69
CA HIS A 287 10.32 -18.02 -9.16
C HIS A 287 9.20 -17.87 -10.19
N PHE A 288 8.44 -16.77 -10.17
CA PHE A 288 7.23 -16.63 -10.99
C PHE A 288 7.22 -15.39 -11.89
N LEU A 289 7.94 -14.32 -11.53
CA LEU A 289 7.89 -13.04 -12.24
C LEU A 289 8.42 -13.15 -13.67
N PRO A 290 9.55 -13.85 -13.96
CA PRO A 290 10.00 -14.03 -15.34
C PRO A 290 8.93 -14.67 -16.23
N ARG A 291 8.22 -15.68 -15.71
CA ARG A 291 7.13 -16.35 -16.42
C ARG A 291 5.92 -15.44 -16.60
N ALA A 292 5.57 -14.64 -15.60
CA ALA A 292 4.49 -13.67 -15.69
C ALA A 292 4.76 -12.60 -16.76
N GLU A 293 5.98 -12.06 -16.79
CA GLU A 293 6.40 -11.08 -17.81
C GLU A 293 6.41 -11.67 -19.21
N GLU A 294 6.93 -12.90 -19.36
CA GLU A 294 6.91 -13.63 -20.63
C GLU A 294 5.48 -13.82 -21.12
N ARG A 295 4.59 -14.32 -20.26
CA ARG A 295 3.19 -14.55 -20.60
C ARG A 295 2.47 -13.25 -20.97
N LEU A 296 2.68 -12.19 -20.19
CA LEU A 296 2.12 -10.88 -20.48
C LEU A 296 2.58 -10.37 -21.85
N ARG A 297 3.89 -10.42 -22.12
CA ARG A 297 4.47 -9.99 -23.40
C ARG A 297 3.83 -10.72 -24.58
N GLN A 298 3.73 -12.05 -24.51
CA GLN A 298 3.09 -12.86 -25.55
C GLN A 298 1.63 -12.45 -25.82
N LEU A 299 0.87 -12.11 -24.78
CA LEU A 299 -0.53 -11.70 -24.93
C LEU A 299 -0.65 -10.30 -25.53
N LEU A 300 0.20 -9.37 -25.10
CA LEU A 300 0.21 -8.00 -25.62
C LEU A 300 0.65 -7.97 -27.10
N GLU A 301 1.68 -8.72 -27.48
CA GLU A 301 2.19 -8.80 -28.86
C GLU A 301 1.15 -9.39 -29.84
N ARG A 302 0.32 -10.34 -29.38
CA ARG A 302 -0.81 -10.86 -30.17
C ARG A 302 -1.87 -9.79 -30.43
N ARG A 303 -2.06 -8.86 -29.49
CA ARG A 303 -3.08 -7.80 -29.57
C ARG A 303 -2.59 -6.60 -30.37
N LEU A 304 -1.38 -6.12 -30.09
CA LEU A 304 -0.81 -4.90 -30.68
C LEU A 304 0.63 -5.18 -31.12
N LYS A 305 0.85 -5.24 -32.44
CA LYS A 305 2.14 -5.59 -33.03
C LYS A 305 3.15 -4.45 -33.06
N THR A 306 2.68 -3.21 -33.06
CA THR A 306 3.51 -2.02 -33.35
C THR A 306 3.55 -1.00 -32.22
N LEU A 307 2.67 -1.11 -31.22
CA LEU A 307 2.61 -0.18 -30.10
C LEU A 307 3.16 -0.85 -28.84
N PRO A 308 4.32 -0.42 -28.30
CA PRO A 308 4.87 -0.97 -27.08
C PRO A 308 4.03 -0.50 -25.88
N ILE A 309 3.17 -1.38 -25.39
CA ILE A 309 2.26 -1.12 -24.26
C ILE A 309 2.59 -1.96 -23.02
N MET A 310 3.77 -2.56 -22.99
CA MET A 310 4.22 -3.32 -21.83
C MET A 310 4.46 -2.37 -20.65
N PRO A 311 3.73 -2.50 -19.53
CA PRO A 311 4.02 -1.70 -18.35
C PRO A 311 5.36 -2.12 -17.74
N GLU A 312 6.01 -1.21 -17.04
CA GLU A 312 7.08 -1.59 -16.12
C GLU A 312 6.47 -2.45 -15.00
N ILE A 313 6.96 -3.67 -14.81
CA ILE A 313 6.59 -4.51 -13.67
C ILE A 313 7.72 -4.48 -12.65
N ARG A 314 7.39 -4.18 -11.40
CA ARG A 314 8.40 -4.17 -10.32
C ARG A 314 7.82 -4.57 -8.97
N ILE A 315 8.70 -4.98 -8.06
CA ILE A 315 8.35 -5.23 -6.67
C ILE A 315 8.39 -3.90 -5.89
N SER A 316 7.40 -3.70 -5.02
CA SER A 316 7.32 -2.54 -4.13
C SER A 316 8.58 -2.41 -3.27
N ARG A 317 9.15 -1.21 -3.23
CA ARG A 317 10.25 -0.86 -2.32
C ARG A 317 9.77 -0.44 -0.93
N LEU A 318 8.49 -0.10 -0.81
CA LEU A 318 7.85 0.26 0.45
C LEU A 318 7.45 -0.98 1.26
N GLY A 319 7.27 -2.12 0.58
CA GLY A 319 6.92 -3.40 1.17
C GLY A 319 5.68 -3.29 2.05
N ASN A 320 5.75 -3.86 3.26
CA ASN A 320 4.64 -3.88 4.22
C ASN A 320 4.24 -2.49 4.76
N ARG A 321 4.99 -1.42 4.46
CA ARG A 321 4.62 -0.05 4.87
C ARG A 321 3.70 0.64 3.86
N ALA A 322 3.46 0.07 2.69
CA ALA A 322 2.68 0.71 1.63
C ALA A 322 1.25 1.05 2.10
N GLY A 323 0.53 0.12 2.74
CA GLY A 323 -0.82 0.39 3.25
C GLY A 323 -0.84 1.56 4.27
N CYS A 324 0.09 1.53 5.23
CA CYS A 324 0.19 2.54 6.29
C CYS A 324 0.58 3.93 5.74
N LEU A 325 1.56 4.00 4.84
CA LEU A 325 1.96 5.27 4.20
C LEU A 325 0.87 5.84 3.30
N GLY A 326 0.10 4.97 2.64
CA GLY A 326 -1.05 5.37 1.85
C GLY A 326 -2.17 5.96 2.68
N ALA A 327 -2.45 5.32 3.81
CA ALA A 327 -3.39 5.83 4.80
C ALA A 327 -2.93 7.20 5.34
N ALA A 328 -1.64 7.37 5.62
CA ALA A 328 -1.07 8.67 6.00
C ALA A 328 -1.21 9.72 4.89
N PHE A 329 -1.05 9.35 3.61
CA PHE A 329 -1.31 10.25 2.50
C PHE A 329 -2.76 10.75 2.51
N VAL A 330 -3.74 9.86 2.70
CA VAL A 330 -5.15 10.24 2.82
C VAL A 330 -5.37 11.19 4.01
N ALA A 331 -4.72 10.95 5.14
CA ALA A 331 -4.81 11.82 6.32
C ALA A 331 -4.22 13.23 6.09
N LEU A 332 -3.18 13.36 5.28
CA LEU A 332 -2.54 14.65 4.97
C LEU A 332 -3.38 15.52 4.02
N ASN A 333 -4.12 14.88 3.10
CA ASN A 333 -4.84 15.56 2.02
C ASN A 333 -6.30 15.80 2.40
N ASP A 334 -6.62 17.05 2.77
CA ASP A 334 -7.96 17.39 3.26
C ASP A 334 -9.06 17.30 2.20
N GLU A 335 -8.69 17.53 0.94
CA GLU A 335 -9.57 17.50 -0.22
C GLU A 335 -9.57 16.15 -0.95
N TYR A 336 -9.00 15.11 -0.36
CA TYR A 336 -8.85 13.81 -1.03
C TYR A 336 -10.18 13.21 -1.52
N PHE A 337 -11.26 13.45 -0.80
CA PHE A 337 -12.62 13.03 -1.18
C PHE A 337 -13.47 14.18 -1.75
N ALA A 338 -12.88 15.35 -2.00
CA ALA A 338 -13.61 16.44 -2.62
C ALA A 338 -14.03 16.03 -4.05
N PRO A 339 -15.25 16.37 -4.48
CA PRO A 339 -15.66 16.16 -5.87
C PRO A 339 -14.69 16.91 -6.80
N SER A 340 -14.35 16.30 -7.94
CA SER A 340 -13.56 17.02 -8.95
C SER A 340 -14.34 18.27 -9.40
N PRO A 341 -13.67 19.41 -9.61
CA PRO A 341 -14.29 20.56 -10.26
C PRO A 341 -14.92 20.10 -11.58
N ALA A 342 -16.16 20.51 -11.82
CA ALA A 342 -16.89 20.23 -13.05
C ALA A 342 -16.28 20.98 -14.24
#